data_AF-A0A5E3WZ47-F1
#
_entry.id   AF-A0A5E3WZ47-F1
#
_cell.length_a   1.000
_cell.length_b   1.000
_cell.length_c   1.000
_cell.angle_alpha   90.00
_cell.angle_beta   90.00
_cell.angle_gamma   90.00
#
_symmetry.space_group_name_H-M   'P 1'
#
loop_
_entity.id
_entity.type
_entity.pdbx_description
1 polymer ?
#
loop_
_entity_poly.entity_id
_entity_poly.type
_entity_poly.pdbx_seq_one_letter_code
_entity_poly.pdbx_strand_id
1 'polypeptide(L)'
;MPPVAQSLPGYAPEDFVRVLRGLPVSSPVNGAINGHATESVNYRNFAMSHYILAALDQHSADWTDYTSASSPYLPQSPPSSLSMSAPDAHVPGYILDRPQAFPDERIEAAVRSALPTVADVCSRPSDGLPEMGVWVCPQCGRGIDPLDLNVDERALIGEYLGVGDDCGVVERDDGRVELDRMNPWQYMRLVDCLAWDHFASHLRQECIVFWFPSPVTAYNSKPAMWWDENRLRHRQVYRPLRLEIEALERTGQYQLRMWKAKKMLRVAKQGIHAARYHLTRWRREAVSAREALVRQMFEAGRSIVDTGLAVVDLMDAEQEDPERVQWQESRDAHRAVRREWETRKEEWASEYLGP
;
A
#
# COMPACT_ATOMS: atom_id res chain seq x y z
N MET A 1 -17.12 34.47 -9.35
CA MET A 1 -17.35 35.45 -8.26
C MET A 1 -18.56 34.98 -7.49
N PRO A 2 -18.43 34.62 -6.19
CA PRO A 2 -19.61 34.32 -5.39
C PRO A 2 -20.44 35.61 -5.22
N PRO A 3 -21.78 35.51 -5.11
CA PRO A 3 -22.62 36.66 -4.81
C PRO A 3 -22.17 37.27 -3.48
N VAL A 4 -22.06 38.59 -3.43
CA VAL A 4 -21.78 39.36 -2.21
C VAL A 4 -22.84 38.95 -1.19
N ALA A 5 -22.41 38.30 -0.09
CA ALA A 5 -23.30 37.96 1.01
C ALA A 5 -24.00 39.25 1.47
N GLN A 6 -25.31 39.34 1.29
CA GLN A 6 -26.08 40.41 1.92
C GLN A 6 -25.86 40.26 3.41
N SER A 7 -25.35 41.31 4.05
CA SER A 7 -25.06 41.28 5.47
C SER A 7 -26.35 40.93 6.22
N LEU A 8 -26.24 40.05 7.23
CA LEU A 8 -27.34 39.61 8.12
C LEU A 8 -28.34 40.73 8.52
N PRO A 9 -27.92 42.00 8.74
CA PRO A 9 -28.83 43.12 9.00
C PRO A 9 -29.80 43.49 7.87
N GLY A 10 -29.59 43.03 6.63
CA GLY A 10 -30.41 43.38 5.48
C GLY A 10 -31.75 42.64 5.40
N TYR A 11 -31.90 41.53 6.12
CA TYR A 11 -33.12 40.70 6.15
C TYR A 11 -33.55 40.28 7.56
N ALA A 12 -32.75 40.58 8.60
CA ALA A 12 -33.13 40.33 9.98
C ALA A 12 -34.16 41.37 10.50
N PRO A 13 -35.04 41.01 11.44
CA PRO A 13 -35.95 41.96 12.09
C PRO A 13 -35.19 43.12 12.75
N GLU A 14 -35.78 44.32 12.82
CA GLU A 14 -35.15 45.48 13.46
C GLU A 14 -34.73 45.21 14.91
N ASP A 15 -35.55 44.45 15.63
CA ASP A 15 -35.27 44.03 17.00
C ASP A 15 -34.01 43.16 17.11
N PHE A 16 -33.62 42.42 16.07
CA PHE A 16 -32.39 41.62 16.07
C PHE A 16 -31.15 42.51 16.16
N VAL A 17 -31.10 43.57 15.35
CA VAL A 17 -30.00 44.55 15.35
C VAL A 17 -30.00 45.38 16.62
N ARG A 18 -31.18 45.73 17.16
CA ARG A 18 -31.32 46.44 18.43
C ARG A 18 -30.79 45.61 19.60
N VAL A 19 -31.17 44.34 19.67
CA VAL A 19 -30.74 43.41 20.72
C VAL A 19 -29.24 43.18 20.67
N LEU A 20 -28.63 43.04 19.48
CA LEU A 20 -27.17 42.95 19.35
C LEU A 20 -26.42 44.20 19.81
N ARG A 21 -27.09 45.37 19.84
CA ARG A 21 -26.55 46.62 20.39
C ARG A 21 -26.84 46.79 21.89
N GLY A 22 -27.39 45.77 22.54
CA GLY A 22 -27.76 45.80 23.96
C GLY A 22 -29.03 46.61 24.26
N LEU A 23 -29.85 46.90 23.25
CA LEU A 23 -31.11 47.61 23.41
C LEU A 23 -32.29 46.63 23.58
N PRO A 24 -33.31 46.96 24.40
CA PRO A 24 -34.47 46.10 24.59
C PRO A 24 -35.33 45.99 23.31
N VAL A 25 -36.03 44.87 23.20
CA VAL A 25 -36.95 44.53 22.11
C VAL A 25 -38.14 45.50 22.14
N SER A 26 -38.61 45.90 20.97
CA SER A 26 -39.78 46.77 20.83
C SER A 26 -41.05 45.98 21.20
N SER A 27 -41.71 46.34 22.31
CA SER A 27 -42.88 45.59 22.81
C SER A 27 -44.00 45.53 21.75
N PRO A 28 -44.55 44.34 21.41
CA PRO A 28 -45.67 44.29 20.48
C PRO A 28 -46.92 44.85 21.16
N VAL A 29 -47.57 45.72 20.39
CA VAL A 29 -48.89 46.30 20.63
C VAL A 29 -49.89 45.18 20.90
N ASN A 30 -50.24 44.98 22.18
CA ASN A 30 -51.58 44.57 22.65
C ASN A 30 -51.66 44.70 24.18
N GLY A 31 -52.05 45.89 24.64
CA GLY A 31 -52.80 46.06 25.90
C GLY A 31 -52.06 46.40 27.19
N ALA A 32 -50.74 46.34 27.28
CA ALA A 32 -50.02 46.75 28.49
C ALA A 32 -49.47 48.18 28.36
N ILE A 33 -50.23 49.15 28.88
CA ILE A 33 -49.92 50.60 28.87
C ILE A 33 -48.59 50.95 29.58
N ASN A 34 -47.92 50.00 30.26
CA ASN A 34 -46.57 50.16 30.83
C ASN A 34 -45.76 48.84 30.80
N GLY A 35 -45.90 48.04 29.74
CA GLY A 35 -45.24 46.72 29.65
C GLY A 35 -43.84 46.80 29.05
N HIS A 36 -42.83 47.18 29.85
CA HIS A 36 -41.44 46.87 29.49
C HIS A 36 -41.31 45.35 29.30
N ALA A 37 -40.69 44.92 28.19
CA ALA A 37 -40.33 43.51 28.02
C ALA A 37 -39.58 43.05 29.28
N THR A 38 -40.03 41.95 29.90
CA THR A 38 -39.44 41.43 31.12
C THR A 38 -37.96 41.17 30.88
N GLU A 39 -37.10 41.42 31.87
CA GLU A 39 -35.64 41.21 31.78
C GLU A 39 -35.28 39.84 31.18
N SER A 40 -36.03 38.80 31.54
CA SER A 40 -35.92 37.44 30.99
C SER A 40 -36.14 37.35 29.47
N VAL A 41 -37.08 38.11 28.90
CA VAL A 41 -37.37 38.13 27.45
C VAL A 41 -36.24 38.84 26.70
N ASN A 42 -35.73 39.95 27.25
CA ASN A 42 -34.59 40.65 26.66
C ASN A 42 -33.32 39.79 26.71
N TYR A 43 -33.07 39.10 27.83
CA TYR A 43 -31.95 38.18 27.97
C TYR A 43 -32.03 37.02 26.96
N ARG A 44 -33.21 36.40 26.80
CA ARG A 44 -33.39 35.29 25.86
C ARG A 44 -33.15 35.71 24.40
N ASN A 45 -33.68 36.87 24.01
CA ASN A 45 -33.43 37.42 22.68
C ASN A 45 -31.94 37.76 22.50
N PHE A 46 -31.30 38.34 23.51
CA PHE A 46 -29.87 38.63 23.50
C PHE A 46 -29.02 37.38 23.30
N ALA A 47 -29.25 36.35 24.11
CA ALA A 47 -28.54 35.08 24.01
C ALA A 47 -28.71 34.43 22.62
N MET A 48 -29.94 34.39 22.11
CA MET A 48 -30.23 33.79 20.81
C MET A 48 -29.67 34.60 19.64
N SER A 49 -29.70 35.94 19.70
CA SER A 49 -29.06 36.78 18.68
C SER A 49 -27.55 36.55 18.61
N HIS A 50 -26.88 36.46 19.75
CA HIS A 50 -25.45 36.15 19.80
C HIS A 50 -25.14 34.72 19.35
N TYR A 51 -26.00 33.75 19.67
CA TYR A 51 -25.86 32.38 19.18
C TYR A 51 -25.98 32.31 17.65
N ILE A 52 -27.01 32.95 17.07
CA ILE A 52 -27.19 33.02 15.61
C ILE A 52 -25.96 33.66 14.96
N LEU A 53 -25.44 34.76 15.52
CA LEU A 53 -24.25 35.41 14.99
C LEU A 53 -23.03 34.47 15.02
N ALA A 54 -22.81 33.77 16.13
CA ALA A 54 -21.70 32.82 16.27
C ALA A 54 -21.86 31.59 15.36
N ALA A 55 -23.09 31.10 15.16
CA ALA A 55 -23.39 29.97 14.28
C ALA A 55 -23.13 30.29 12.80
N LEU A 56 -23.24 31.57 12.43
CA LEU A 56 -22.97 32.10 11.09
C LEU A 56 -21.54 32.64 10.93
N ASP A 57 -20.75 32.68 12.00
CA ASP A 57 -19.41 33.26 11.94
C ASP A 57 -18.48 32.40 11.07
N GLN A 58 -17.96 33.04 10.02
CA GLN A 58 -17.01 32.46 9.09
C GLN A 58 -15.57 32.53 9.62
N HIS A 59 -15.33 33.26 10.72
CA HIS A 59 -14.00 33.54 11.28
C HIS A 59 -13.71 32.76 12.57
N SER A 60 -13.73 31.42 12.53
CA SER A 60 -13.06 30.66 13.58
C SER A 60 -11.58 30.44 13.21
N ALA A 61 -10.72 31.38 13.57
CA ALA A 61 -9.28 31.16 13.48
C ALA A 61 -8.82 30.02 14.43
N ASP A 62 -9.54 29.80 15.54
CA ASP A 62 -9.03 28.97 16.65
C ASP A 62 -9.35 27.47 16.55
N TRP A 63 -10.18 27.04 15.60
CA TRP A 63 -10.58 25.61 15.48
C TRP A 63 -9.77 24.84 14.43
N THR A 64 -8.90 25.52 13.68
CA THR A 64 -8.36 25.00 12.43
C THR A 64 -7.08 25.71 12.04
N ASP A 65 -5.96 24.98 12.02
CA ASP A 65 -4.72 25.35 11.34
C ASP A 65 -4.98 25.53 9.82
N TYR A 66 -5.54 26.68 9.43
CA TYR A 66 -6.05 26.96 8.09
C TYR A 66 -5.08 27.70 7.16
N THR A 67 -3.77 27.65 7.38
CA THR A 67 -2.82 28.40 6.55
C THR A 67 -2.33 27.67 5.29
N SER A 68 -2.74 26.42 5.01
CA SER A 68 -2.21 25.66 3.85
C SER A 68 -3.23 25.11 2.83
N ALA A 69 -4.54 25.31 3.03
CA ALA A 69 -5.58 24.80 2.13
C ALA A 69 -6.34 25.92 1.36
N SER A 70 -5.66 27.01 1.03
CA SER A 70 -6.21 28.10 0.20
C SER A 70 -6.42 27.72 -1.27
N SER A 71 -6.11 26.48 -1.66
CA SER A 71 -6.42 25.95 -3.00
C SER A 71 -7.90 25.53 -3.08
N PRO A 72 -8.71 26.11 -3.99
CA PRO A 72 -10.08 25.64 -4.28
C PRO A 72 -10.10 24.25 -4.93
N TYR A 73 -8.94 23.73 -5.32
CA TYR A 73 -8.81 22.40 -5.89
C TYR A 73 -8.60 21.40 -4.74
N LEU A 74 -9.50 20.42 -4.63
CA LEU A 74 -9.11 19.09 -4.17
C LEU A 74 -7.87 18.77 -4.99
N PRO A 75 -6.69 18.50 -4.41
CA PRO A 75 -5.60 18.04 -5.23
C PRO A 75 -6.14 16.77 -5.88
N GLN A 76 -6.48 16.87 -7.17
CA GLN A 76 -6.15 15.81 -8.08
C GLN A 76 -4.68 15.61 -7.80
N SER A 77 -4.39 14.64 -6.93
CA SER A 77 -3.16 13.93 -7.08
C SER A 77 -3.14 13.68 -8.59
N PRO A 78 -2.11 14.13 -9.33
CA PRO A 78 -1.88 13.49 -10.61
C PRO A 78 -2.07 12.00 -10.32
N PRO A 79 -2.71 11.21 -11.19
CA PRO A 79 -2.53 9.78 -11.13
C PRO A 79 -1.02 9.60 -11.26
N SER A 80 -0.28 9.69 -10.15
CA SER A 80 1.14 9.55 -10.12
C SER A 80 1.25 8.15 -10.62
N SER A 81 1.88 8.01 -11.78
CA SER A 81 2.03 6.82 -12.59
C SER A 81 2.89 5.77 -11.86
N LEU A 82 2.45 5.43 -10.65
CA LEU A 82 2.85 4.37 -9.75
C LEU A 82 1.55 3.76 -9.22
N SER A 83 0.65 3.54 -10.19
CA SER A 83 -0.35 2.49 -10.27
C SER A 83 -0.54 1.71 -8.97
N MET A 84 -1.39 2.19 -8.06
CA MET A 84 -1.91 1.33 -6.97
C MET A 84 -2.72 0.14 -7.51
N SER A 85 -3.06 0.16 -8.81
CA SER A 85 -3.75 -0.87 -9.56
C SER A 85 -2.82 -1.76 -10.41
N ALA A 86 -1.50 -1.55 -10.36
CA ALA A 86 -0.57 -2.44 -11.07
C ALA A 86 -0.33 -3.68 -10.20
N PRO A 87 -0.20 -4.87 -10.81
CA PRO A 87 0.07 -6.10 -10.06
C PRO A 87 1.24 -5.93 -9.05
N ASP A 88 2.25 -5.13 -9.39
CA ASP A 88 3.48 -4.99 -8.60
C ASP A 88 3.62 -3.66 -7.83
N ALA A 89 2.55 -2.88 -7.68
CA ALA A 89 2.54 -1.62 -6.92
C ALA A 89 3.00 -1.73 -5.45
N HIS A 90 2.90 -2.95 -4.94
CA HIS A 90 3.28 -3.32 -3.58
C HIS A 90 4.78 -3.58 -3.44
N VAL A 91 5.50 -3.71 -4.56
CA VAL A 91 6.93 -4.01 -4.63
C VAL A 91 7.72 -2.70 -4.83
N PRO A 92 8.77 -2.43 -4.05
CA PRO A 92 9.66 -1.30 -4.28
C PRO A 92 10.30 -1.31 -5.68
N GLY A 93 10.39 -0.16 -6.35
CA GLY A 93 10.97 -0.04 -7.69
C GLY A 93 12.38 -0.62 -7.81
N TYR A 94 13.24 -0.46 -6.79
CA TYR A 94 14.60 -1.03 -6.79
C TYR A 94 14.65 -2.57 -6.77
N ILE A 95 13.54 -3.24 -6.47
CA ILE A 95 13.38 -4.70 -6.57
C ILE A 95 12.93 -5.07 -7.99
N LEU A 96 12.07 -4.25 -8.60
CA LEU A 96 11.55 -4.46 -9.97
C LEU A 96 12.58 -4.10 -11.05
N ASP A 97 13.46 -3.12 -10.79
CA ASP A 97 14.50 -2.63 -11.70
C ASP A 97 15.72 -3.59 -11.80
N ARG A 98 15.58 -4.87 -11.44
CA ARG A 98 16.64 -5.89 -11.62
C ARG A 98 16.32 -6.80 -12.82
N PRO A 99 16.57 -6.37 -14.07
CA PRO A 99 16.43 -7.20 -15.27
C PRO A 99 17.59 -8.20 -15.45
N GLN A 100 18.50 -8.34 -14.49
CA GLN A 100 19.69 -9.18 -14.63
C GLN A 100 19.37 -10.66 -14.37
N ALA A 101 20.03 -11.55 -15.12
CA ALA A 101 19.94 -13.01 -14.95
C ALA A 101 20.40 -13.47 -13.56
N PHE A 102 21.28 -12.69 -12.92
CA PHE A 102 21.78 -12.94 -11.57
C PHE A 102 21.41 -11.78 -10.63
N PRO A 103 20.81 -12.07 -9.46
CA PRO A 103 20.45 -11.04 -8.49
C PRO A 103 21.66 -10.48 -7.70
N ASP A 104 22.82 -11.12 -7.80
CA ASP A 104 24.07 -10.79 -7.10
C ASP A 104 25.27 -11.17 -8.00
N GLU A 105 26.13 -10.20 -8.33
CA GLU A 105 27.35 -10.41 -9.13
C GLU A 105 28.27 -11.48 -8.53
N ARG A 106 28.20 -11.69 -7.21
CA ARG A 106 28.98 -12.73 -6.52
C ARG A 106 28.47 -14.13 -6.81
N ILE A 107 27.14 -14.30 -6.95
CA ILE A 107 26.56 -15.58 -7.37
C ILE A 107 27.03 -15.86 -8.80
N GLU A 108 26.99 -14.86 -9.69
CA GLU A 108 27.48 -15.01 -11.05
C GLU A 108 28.98 -15.42 -11.07
N ALA A 109 29.82 -14.77 -10.27
CA ALA A 109 31.24 -15.12 -10.16
C ALA A 109 31.45 -16.56 -9.65
N ALA A 110 30.70 -16.98 -8.64
CA ALA A 110 30.78 -18.34 -8.10
C ALA A 110 30.23 -19.40 -9.08
N VAL A 111 29.17 -19.08 -9.83
CA VAL A 111 28.66 -19.94 -10.92
C VAL A 111 29.74 -20.12 -11.99
N ARG A 112 30.37 -19.03 -12.45
CA ARG A 112 31.46 -19.10 -13.43
C ARG A 112 32.68 -19.85 -12.89
N SER A 113 32.92 -19.82 -11.58
CA SER A 113 33.98 -20.61 -10.94
C SER A 113 33.65 -22.11 -10.94
N ALA A 114 32.41 -22.48 -10.61
CA ALA A 114 31.97 -23.88 -10.58
C ALA A 114 31.84 -24.51 -11.97
N LEU A 115 31.30 -23.74 -12.92
CA LEU A 115 30.89 -24.20 -14.25
C LEU A 115 31.47 -23.27 -15.35
N PRO A 116 32.80 -23.11 -15.46
CA PRO A 116 33.44 -22.17 -16.39
C PRO A 116 33.16 -22.47 -17.87
N THR A 117 32.83 -23.72 -18.20
CA THR A 117 32.53 -24.16 -19.57
C THR A 117 31.05 -23.99 -19.95
N VAL A 118 30.17 -23.71 -18.98
CA VAL A 118 28.73 -23.53 -19.22
C VAL A 118 28.44 -22.06 -19.45
N ALA A 119 27.99 -21.70 -20.67
CA ALA A 119 27.71 -20.31 -21.03
C ALA A 119 26.50 -19.73 -20.26
N ASP A 120 25.43 -20.51 -20.13
CA ASP A 120 24.23 -20.12 -19.37
C ASP A 120 23.63 -21.34 -18.67
N VAL A 121 23.74 -21.38 -17.34
CA VAL A 121 23.22 -22.47 -16.50
C VAL A 121 21.69 -22.45 -16.42
N CYS A 122 21.06 -21.30 -16.66
CA CYS A 122 19.61 -21.14 -16.65
C CYS A 122 18.97 -21.47 -17.99
N SER A 123 19.76 -21.64 -19.05
CA SER A 123 19.28 -22.12 -20.34
C SER A 123 18.79 -23.56 -20.24
N ARG A 124 17.90 -23.97 -21.15
CA ARG A 124 17.33 -25.32 -21.15
C ARG A 124 18.35 -26.30 -21.74
N PRO A 125 18.80 -27.31 -20.98
CA PRO A 125 19.75 -28.31 -21.48
C PRO A 125 19.27 -29.05 -22.72
N SER A 126 17.96 -29.26 -22.82
CA SER A 126 17.32 -29.96 -23.93
C SER A 126 17.36 -29.20 -25.25
N ASP A 127 17.51 -27.86 -25.23
CA ASP A 127 17.65 -27.05 -26.46
C ASP A 127 18.98 -27.37 -27.22
N GLY A 128 19.97 -27.92 -26.51
CA GLY A 128 21.29 -28.28 -27.05
C GLY A 128 21.51 -29.78 -27.28
N LEU A 129 20.45 -30.60 -27.24
CA LEU A 129 20.57 -32.05 -27.41
C LEU A 129 21.04 -32.43 -28.83
N PRO A 130 22.05 -33.31 -28.97
CA PRO A 130 22.43 -33.86 -30.27
C PRO A 130 21.38 -34.84 -30.78
N GLU A 131 21.44 -35.20 -32.06
CA GLU A 131 20.51 -36.19 -32.68
C GLU A 131 20.47 -37.54 -31.94
N MET A 132 21.58 -37.93 -31.31
CA MET A 132 21.68 -39.15 -30.51
C MET A 132 20.92 -39.08 -29.18
N GLY A 133 20.42 -37.92 -28.77
CA GLY A 133 19.60 -37.73 -27.56
C GLY A 133 20.36 -37.78 -26.24
N VAL A 134 21.66 -38.07 -26.24
CA VAL A 134 22.49 -38.10 -25.02
C VAL A 134 22.93 -36.69 -24.66
N TRP A 135 22.57 -36.24 -23.46
CA TRP A 135 23.09 -34.98 -22.92
C TRP A 135 24.43 -35.24 -22.25
N VAL A 136 25.41 -34.37 -22.48
CA VAL A 136 26.73 -34.47 -21.84
C VAL A 136 27.04 -33.17 -21.13
N CYS A 137 27.36 -33.26 -19.84
CA CYS A 137 27.78 -32.12 -19.05
C CYS A 137 29.10 -31.54 -19.61
N PRO A 138 29.13 -30.28 -20.07
CA PRO A 138 30.33 -29.69 -20.67
C PRO A 138 31.47 -29.50 -19.66
N GLN A 139 31.17 -29.49 -18.35
CA GLN A 139 32.16 -29.30 -17.31
C GLN A 139 32.90 -30.58 -16.92
N CYS A 140 32.21 -31.70 -16.80
CA CYS A 140 32.79 -32.94 -16.25
C CYS A 140 32.64 -34.16 -17.16
N GLY A 141 31.97 -34.01 -18.30
CA GLY A 141 31.76 -35.10 -19.27
C GLY A 141 30.74 -36.15 -18.85
N ARG A 142 30.03 -35.98 -17.72
CA ARG A 142 28.94 -36.90 -17.32
C ARG A 142 27.87 -36.92 -18.42
N GLY A 143 27.66 -38.10 -19.00
CA GLY A 143 26.56 -38.37 -19.92
C GLY A 143 25.28 -38.72 -19.16
N ILE A 144 24.15 -38.24 -19.67
CA ILE A 144 22.80 -38.64 -19.29
C ILE A 144 22.19 -39.17 -20.58
N ASP A 145 21.94 -40.48 -20.62
CA ASP A 145 21.30 -41.15 -21.75
C ASP A 145 19.81 -41.35 -21.40
N PRO A 146 18.89 -40.59 -22.03
CA PRO A 146 17.45 -40.77 -21.82
C PRO A 146 16.94 -42.18 -22.15
N LEU A 147 17.70 -42.98 -22.90
CA LEU A 147 17.34 -44.33 -23.31
C LEU A 147 17.90 -45.42 -22.37
N ASP A 148 18.72 -45.04 -21.38
CA ASP A 148 19.35 -45.97 -20.43
C ASP A 148 19.62 -45.28 -19.08
N LEU A 149 18.55 -45.07 -18.30
CA LEU A 149 18.60 -44.33 -17.03
C LEU A 149 19.18 -45.17 -15.90
N ASN A 150 20.11 -44.59 -15.13
CA ASN A 150 20.62 -45.24 -13.94
C ASN A 150 19.66 -45.16 -12.75
N VAL A 151 20.02 -45.79 -11.62
CA VAL A 151 19.16 -45.84 -10.41
C VAL A 151 18.88 -44.44 -9.86
N ASP A 152 19.89 -43.56 -9.83
CA ASP A 152 19.76 -42.22 -9.25
C ASP A 152 18.87 -41.32 -10.12
N GLU A 153 19.00 -41.41 -11.44
CA GLU A 153 18.15 -40.69 -12.40
C GLU A 153 16.69 -41.15 -12.30
N ARG A 154 16.45 -42.45 -12.15
CA ARG A 154 15.10 -43.00 -11.91
C ARG A 154 14.52 -42.50 -10.59
N ALA A 155 15.32 -42.49 -9.53
CA ALA A 155 14.89 -42.01 -8.22
C ALA A 155 14.51 -40.52 -8.27
N LEU A 156 15.33 -39.69 -8.91
CA LEU A 156 15.08 -38.26 -9.08
C LEU A 156 13.77 -38.00 -9.83
N ILE A 157 13.52 -38.72 -10.94
CA ILE A 157 12.27 -38.59 -11.68
C ILE A 157 11.07 -39.01 -10.81
N GLY A 158 11.22 -40.11 -10.08
CA GLY A 158 10.21 -40.61 -9.15
C GLY A 158 9.87 -39.62 -8.03
N GLU A 159 10.82 -38.81 -7.56
CA GLU A 159 10.57 -37.76 -6.57
C GLU A 159 9.62 -36.67 -7.10
N TYR A 160 9.64 -36.39 -8.40
CA TYR A 160 8.80 -35.36 -9.02
C TYR A 160 7.46 -35.88 -9.54
N LEU A 161 7.46 -37.01 -10.25
CA LEU A 161 6.28 -37.55 -10.93
C LEU A 161 5.61 -38.72 -10.19
N GLY A 162 6.23 -39.22 -9.11
CA GLY A 162 5.77 -40.42 -8.43
C GLY A 162 6.11 -41.70 -9.20
N VAL A 163 5.40 -42.78 -8.88
CA VAL A 163 5.56 -44.12 -9.49
C VAL A 163 4.23 -44.51 -10.15
N GLY A 164 4.28 -45.07 -11.36
CA GLY A 164 3.09 -45.54 -12.09
C GLY A 164 3.15 -45.19 -13.58
N ASP A 165 2.03 -45.38 -14.29
CA ASP A 165 1.98 -45.26 -15.76
C ASP A 165 2.27 -43.83 -16.26
N ASP A 166 2.01 -42.81 -15.44
CA ASP A 166 2.24 -41.39 -15.77
C ASP A 166 3.62 -40.86 -15.32
N CYS A 167 4.50 -41.73 -14.79
CA CYS A 167 5.79 -41.31 -14.23
C CYS A 167 6.79 -40.80 -15.27
N GLY A 168 6.46 -40.90 -16.56
CA GLY A 168 7.30 -40.42 -17.67
C GLY A 168 8.50 -41.33 -17.97
N VAL A 169 8.47 -42.57 -17.47
CA VAL A 169 9.54 -43.56 -17.62
C VAL A 169 8.91 -44.91 -18.04
N VAL A 170 9.58 -45.65 -18.92
CA VAL A 170 9.14 -46.95 -19.44
C VAL A 170 10.26 -47.97 -19.25
N GLU A 171 9.93 -49.14 -18.73
CA GLU A 171 10.84 -50.30 -18.70
C GLU A 171 10.66 -51.13 -19.97
N ARG A 172 11.76 -51.42 -20.65
CA ARG A 172 11.81 -52.25 -21.85
C ARG A 172 11.90 -53.73 -21.50
N ASP A 173 11.61 -54.58 -22.48
CA ASP A 173 11.69 -56.04 -22.35
C ASP A 173 13.09 -56.56 -21.96
N ASP A 174 14.14 -55.78 -22.23
CA ASP A 174 15.52 -56.09 -21.87
C ASP A 174 15.92 -55.60 -20.45
N GLY A 175 14.97 -55.06 -19.69
CA GLY A 175 15.16 -54.53 -18.35
C GLY A 175 15.81 -53.14 -18.30
N ARG A 176 16.05 -52.50 -19.45
CA ARG A 176 16.50 -51.11 -19.49
C ARG A 176 15.34 -50.17 -19.24
N VAL A 177 15.64 -49.05 -18.61
CA VAL A 177 14.64 -48.05 -18.24
C VAL A 177 14.92 -46.77 -19.01
N GLU A 178 13.95 -46.31 -19.80
CA GLU A 178 14.06 -45.12 -20.64
C GLU A 178 12.99 -44.07 -20.31
N LEU A 179 13.22 -42.82 -20.67
CA LEU A 179 12.19 -41.79 -20.66
C LEU A 179 11.10 -42.09 -21.69
N ASP A 180 9.84 -41.86 -21.33
CA ASP A 180 8.72 -42.01 -22.26
C ASP A 180 8.83 -40.97 -23.39
N ARG A 181 8.80 -41.47 -24.62
CA ARG A 181 8.91 -40.66 -25.85
C ARG A 181 7.55 -40.28 -26.43
N MET A 182 6.45 -40.84 -25.93
CA MET A 182 5.09 -40.56 -26.42
C MET A 182 4.70 -39.10 -26.16
N ASN A 183 5.19 -38.51 -25.08
CA ASN A 183 5.02 -37.09 -24.77
C ASN A 183 6.36 -36.33 -24.92
N PRO A 184 6.64 -35.74 -26.10
CA PRO A 184 7.92 -35.08 -26.34
C PRO A 184 8.16 -33.88 -25.41
N TRP A 185 7.11 -33.21 -24.94
CA TRP A 185 7.26 -32.09 -24.01
C TRP A 185 7.63 -32.53 -22.60
N GLN A 186 7.08 -33.65 -22.14
CA GLN A 186 7.48 -34.24 -20.86
C GLN A 186 8.89 -34.82 -20.94
N TYR A 187 9.22 -35.51 -22.04
CA TYR A 187 10.56 -35.99 -22.33
C TYR A 187 11.61 -34.87 -22.20
N MET A 188 11.42 -33.75 -22.91
CA MET A 188 12.36 -32.62 -22.87
C MET A 188 12.49 -32.02 -21.47
N ARG A 189 11.38 -31.91 -20.72
CA ARG A 189 11.39 -31.42 -19.34
C ARG A 189 12.13 -32.36 -18.38
N LEU A 190 12.02 -33.67 -18.59
CA LEU A 190 12.75 -34.66 -17.80
C LEU A 190 14.25 -34.61 -18.10
N VAL A 191 14.65 -34.45 -19.36
CA VAL A 191 16.06 -34.22 -19.70
C VAL A 191 16.58 -32.93 -19.05
N ASP A 192 15.83 -31.84 -19.15
CA ASP A 192 16.16 -30.57 -18.49
C ASP A 192 16.33 -30.76 -16.97
N CYS A 193 15.42 -31.49 -16.32
CA CYS A 193 15.44 -31.77 -14.88
C CYS A 193 16.70 -32.56 -14.47
N LEU A 194 17.04 -33.64 -15.19
CA LEU A 194 18.22 -34.45 -14.90
C LEU A 194 19.52 -33.64 -15.07
N ALA A 195 19.61 -32.86 -16.16
CA ALA A 195 20.77 -32.03 -16.44
C ALA A 195 20.91 -30.87 -15.44
N TRP A 196 19.81 -30.21 -15.06
CA TRP A 196 19.83 -29.14 -14.05
C TRP A 196 20.13 -29.66 -12.65
N ASP A 197 19.64 -30.84 -12.25
CA ASP A 197 20.07 -31.46 -10.99
C ASP A 197 21.58 -31.73 -10.99
N HIS A 198 22.11 -32.20 -12.12
CA HIS A 198 23.54 -32.37 -12.25
C HIS A 198 24.30 -31.04 -12.14
N PHE A 199 23.83 -29.95 -12.75
CA PHE A 199 24.40 -28.61 -12.50
C PHE A 199 24.27 -28.17 -11.04
N ALA A 200 23.14 -28.45 -10.39
CA ALA A 200 22.96 -28.17 -8.97
C ALA A 200 24.03 -28.89 -8.13
N SER A 201 24.46 -30.09 -8.51
CA SER A 201 25.53 -30.81 -7.82
C SER A 201 26.90 -30.11 -7.88
N HIS A 202 27.24 -29.47 -9.00
CA HIS A 202 28.44 -28.64 -9.15
C HIS A 202 28.32 -27.36 -8.32
N LEU A 203 27.21 -26.64 -8.47
CA LEU A 203 26.95 -25.37 -7.77
C LEU A 203 26.91 -25.52 -6.26
N ARG A 204 26.44 -26.67 -5.77
CA ARG A 204 26.44 -27.01 -4.34
C ARG A 204 27.86 -27.08 -3.75
N GLN A 205 28.89 -27.28 -4.57
CA GLN A 205 30.29 -27.20 -4.15
C GLN A 205 30.72 -25.76 -3.87
N GLU A 206 30.11 -24.77 -4.52
CA GLU A 206 30.33 -23.34 -4.27
C GLU A 206 29.31 -22.73 -3.29
N CYS A 207 28.62 -23.56 -2.51
CA CYS A 207 27.58 -23.14 -1.58
C CYS A 207 26.42 -22.40 -2.26
N ILE A 208 26.11 -22.72 -3.51
CA ILE A 208 24.95 -22.18 -4.22
C ILE A 208 23.82 -23.21 -4.21
N VAL A 209 22.62 -22.77 -3.86
CA VAL A 209 21.39 -23.50 -4.10
C VAL A 209 20.91 -23.12 -5.50
N PHE A 210 20.76 -24.13 -6.36
CA PHE A 210 20.17 -23.98 -7.69
C PHE A 210 18.78 -24.60 -7.69
N TRP A 211 17.78 -23.75 -7.85
CA TRP A 211 16.40 -24.17 -8.03
C TRP A 211 16.05 -24.13 -9.52
N PHE A 212 15.34 -25.16 -9.96
CA PHE A 212 14.86 -25.25 -11.33
C PHE A 212 13.38 -25.68 -11.32
N PRO A 213 12.63 -25.34 -12.39
CA PRO A 213 11.22 -25.68 -12.48
C PRO A 213 10.99 -27.19 -12.45
N SER A 214 9.89 -27.61 -11.80
CA SER A 214 9.47 -29.01 -11.79
C SER A 214 9.15 -29.50 -13.21
N PRO A 215 9.57 -30.73 -13.59
CA PRO A 215 9.26 -31.30 -14.90
C PRO A 215 7.76 -31.64 -15.06
N VAL A 216 6.99 -31.67 -13.97
CA VAL A 216 5.55 -32.00 -13.96
C VAL A 216 4.74 -30.94 -14.69
N THR A 217 5.04 -29.66 -14.44
CA THR A 217 4.28 -28.52 -14.97
C THR A 217 4.97 -27.86 -16.15
N ALA A 218 4.23 -27.16 -17.01
CA ALA A 218 4.83 -26.32 -18.03
C ALA A 218 5.69 -25.23 -17.35
N TYR A 219 6.82 -24.89 -17.96
CA TYR A 219 7.74 -23.88 -17.41
C TYR A 219 7.13 -22.49 -17.50
N ASN A 220 6.62 -22.01 -16.36
CA ASN A 220 6.15 -20.62 -16.21
C ASN A 220 7.23 -19.69 -15.63
N SER A 221 8.38 -20.25 -15.26
CA SER A 221 9.47 -19.56 -14.58
C SER A 221 10.83 -20.09 -15.06
N LYS A 222 11.86 -19.25 -14.98
CA LYS A 222 13.25 -19.65 -15.20
C LYS A 222 13.87 -20.21 -13.91
N PRO A 223 14.95 -20.99 -13.98
CA PRO A 223 15.72 -21.37 -12.80
C PRO A 223 16.17 -20.16 -11.98
N ALA A 224 16.38 -20.38 -10.68
CA ALA A 224 16.76 -19.36 -9.71
C ALA A 224 17.92 -19.85 -8.84
N MET A 225 18.71 -18.91 -8.32
CA MET A 225 19.91 -19.20 -7.53
C MET A 225 19.98 -18.30 -6.31
N TRP A 226 20.45 -18.87 -5.21
CA TRP A 226 20.77 -18.13 -3.98
C TRP A 226 21.84 -18.87 -3.18
N TRP A 227 22.36 -18.21 -2.16
CA TRP A 227 23.37 -18.78 -1.29
C TRP A 227 22.79 -19.85 -0.35
N ASP A 228 23.47 -20.98 -0.22
CA ASP A 228 23.22 -21.97 0.83
C ASP A 228 23.83 -21.46 2.15
N GLU A 229 23.00 -20.78 2.95
CA GLU A 229 23.41 -20.22 4.25
C GLU A 229 24.07 -21.26 5.16
N ASN A 230 23.55 -22.49 5.16
CA ASN A 230 24.07 -23.54 6.03
C ASN A 230 25.49 -23.90 5.59
N ARG A 231 25.74 -24.10 4.30
CA ARG A 231 27.08 -24.41 3.79
C ARG A 231 28.05 -23.24 3.97
N LEU A 232 27.62 -22.01 3.71
CA LEU A 232 28.42 -20.81 3.92
C LEU A 232 28.84 -20.66 5.40
N ARG A 233 27.96 -21.01 6.34
CA ARG A 233 28.27 -20.91 7.78
C ARG A 233 29.34 -21.90 8.24
N HIS A 234 29.36 -23.12 7.70
CA HIS A 234 30.26 -24.18 8.16
C HIS A 234 31.64 -24.16 7.49
N ARG A 235 31.76 -23.59 6.30
CA ARG A 235 33.03 -23.57 5.55
C ARG A 235 33.83 -22.30 5.84
N GLN A 236 34.94 -22.45 6.56
CA GLN A 236 35.80 -21.31 6.95
C GLN A 236 36.32 -20.50 5.76
N VAL A 237 36.56 -21.13 4.60
CA VAL A 237 37.04 -20.46 3.38
C VAL A 237 36.06 -19.38 2.91
N TYR A 238 34.75 -19.57 3.09
CA TYR A 238 33.73 -18.61 2.67
C TYR A 238 33.33 -17.61 3.76
N ARG A 239 34.06 -17.55 4.89
CA ARG A 239 33.77 -16.61 5.98
C ARG A 239 33.74 -15.13 5.52
N PRO A 240 34.67 -14.64 4.69
CA PRO A 240 34.63 -13.26 4.20
C PRO A 240 33.37 -12.97 3.37
N LEU A 241 33.06 -13.88 2.43
CA LEU A 241 31.85 -13.81 1.59
C LEU A 241 30.58 -13.79 2.45
N ARG A 242 30.50 -14.66 3.47
CA ARG A 242 29.37 -14.70 4.40
C ARG A 242 29.16 -13.37 5.11
N LEU A 243 30.22 -12.76 5.64
CA LEU A 243 30.14 -11.47 6.32
C LEU A 243 29.67 -10.35 5.38
N GLU A 244 30.10 -10.40 4.12
CA GLU A 244 29.68 -9.45 3.09
C GLU A 244 28.21 -9.61 2.72
N ILE A 245 27.74 -10.85 2.51
CA ILE A 245 26.33 -11.16 2.27
C ILE A 245 25.46 -10.71 3.45
N GLU A 246 25.86 -11.05 4.69
CA GLU A 246 25.15 -10.61 5.89
C GLU A 246 25.06 -9.07 5.99
N ALA A 247 26.13 -8.36 5.62
CA ALA A 247 26.14 -6.89 5.60
C ALA A 247 25.19 -6.32 4.54
N LEU A 248 25.15 -6.92 3.35
CA LEU A 248 24.22 -6.54 2.28
C LEU A 248 22.77 -6.85 2.65
N GLU A 249 22.49 -8.01 3.23
CA GLU A 249 21.16 -8.38 3.68
C GLU A 249 20.67 -7.42 4.77
N ARG A 250 21.50 -7.08 5.75
CA ARG A 250 21.17 -6.06 6.76
C ARG A 250 20.86 -4.72 6.11
N THR A 251 21.67 -4.30 5.13
CA THR A 251 21.44 -3.05 4.38
C THR A 251 20.13 -3.11 3.59
N GLY A 252 19.86 -4.22 2.91
CA GLY A 252 18.64 -4.45 2.14
C GLY A 252 17.38 -4.49 3.02
N GLN A 253 17.46 -5.14 4.17
CA GLN A 253 16.39 -5.16 5.18
C GLN A 253 16.12 -3.75 5.71
N TYR A 254 17.15 -2.99 6.04
CA TYR A 254 17.02 -1.60 6.46
C TYR A 254 16.37 -0.74 5.38
N GLN A 255 16.85 -0.81 4.14
CA GLN A 255 16.28 -0.08 3.01
C GLN A 255 14.81 -0.44 2.78
N LEU A 256 14.45 -1.71 2.88
CA LEU A 256 13.07 -2.17 2.76
C LEU A 256 12.18 -1.63 3.89
N ARG A 257 12.64 -1.69 5.14
CA ARG A 257 11.95 -1.12 6.31
C ARG A 257 11.74 0.39 6.14
N MET A 258 12.79 1.12 5.75
CA MET A 258 12.72 2.57 5.49
C MET A 258 11.78 2.91 4.33
N TRP A 259 11.78 2.11 3.27
CA TRP A 259 10.85 2.26 2.17
C TRP A 259 9.41 2.06 2.64
N LYS A 260 9.13 1.01 3.43
CA LYS A 260 7.80 0.76 4.03
C LYS A 260 7.36 1.95 4.87
N ALA A 261 8.23 2.46 5.75
CA ALA A 261 7.93 3.63 6.56
C ALA A 261 7.62 4.87 5.69
N LYS A 262 8.46 5.18 4.71
CA LYS A 262 8.21 6.31 3.78
C LYS A 262 6.88 6.17 3.04
N LYS A 263 6.55 4.97 2.57
CA LYS A 263 5.27 4.68 1.88
C LYS A 263 4.08 4.93 2.81
N MET A 264 4.11 4.38 4.02
CA MET A 264 3.01 4.51 4.98
C MET A 264 2.83 5.94 5.48
N LEU A 265 3.92 6.68 5.71
CA LEU A 265 3.85 8.09 6.06
C LEU A 265 3.28 8.96 4.94
N ARG A 266 3.56 8.63 3.67
CA ARG A 266 2.95 9.30 2.52
C ARG A 266 1.44 9.07 2.48
N VAL A 267 1.01 7.80 2.63
CA VAL A 267 -0.42 7.43 2.69
C VAL A 267 -1.12 8.16 3.84
N ALA A 268 -0.52 8.17 5.04
CA ALA A 268 -1.08 8.87 6.19
C ALA A 268 -1.23 10.38 5.96
N LYS A 269 -0.21 11.03 5.37
CA LYS A 269 -0.28 12.47 5.03
C LYS A 269 -1.37 12.77 4.01
N GLN A 270 -1.50 11.94 2.98
CA GLN A 270 -2.54 12.06 1.96
C GLN A 270 -3.94 11.88 2.56
N GLY A 271 -4.13 10.85 3.38
CA GLY A 271 -5.40 10.60 4.08
C GLY A 271 -5.80 11.72 5.04
N ILE A 272 -4.86 12.23 5.84
CA ILE A 272 -5.09 13.40 6.70
C ILE A 272 -5.50 14.62 5.87
N HIS A 273 -4.81 14.87 4.74
CA HIS A 273 -5.13 16.00 3.88
C HIS A 273 -6.51 15.86 3.22
N ALA A 274 -6.86 14.68 2.70
CA ALA A 274 -8.16 14.41 2.12
C ALA A 274 -9.29 14.60 3.15
N ALA A 275 -9.15 14.01 4.35
CA ALA A 275 -10.13 14.19 5.41
C ALA A 275 -10.27 15.67 5.82
N ARG A 276 -9.17 16.42 5.88
CA ARG A 276 -9.20 17.87 6.13
C ARG A 276 -9.97 18.62 5.05
N TYR A 277 -9.73 18.31 3.78
CA TYR A 277 -10.45 18.93 2.66
C TYR A 277 -11.96 18.69 2.78
N HIS A 278 -12.38 17.44 2.98
CA HIS A 278 -13.80 17.09 3.08
C HIS A 278 -14.48 17.73 4.29
N LEU A 279 -13.84 17.72 5.47
CA LEU A 279 -14.36 18.41 6.66
C LEU A 279 -14.47 19.92 6.46
N THR A 280 -13.54 20.52 5.70
CA THR A 280 -13.59 21.95 5.35
C THR A 280 -14.76 22.25 4.43
N ARG A 281 -14.96 21.39 3.42
CA ARG A 281 -16.07 21.51 2.48
C ARG A 281 -17.41 21.36 3.21
N TRP A 282 -17.58 20.28 3.98
CA TRP A 282 -18.76 20.03 4.81
C TRP A 282 -19.08 21.24 5.68
N ARG A 283 -18.07 21.82 6.34
CA ARG A 283 -18.26 23.01 7.17
C ARG A 283 -18.79 24.22 6.37
N ARG A 284 -18.25 24.48 5.18
CA ARG A 284 -18.74 25.60 4.33
C ARG A 284 -20.18 25.37 3.92
N GLU A 285 -20.53 24.14 3.58
CA GLU A 285 -21.90 23.74 3.24
C GLU A 285 -22.84 23.89 4.45
N ALA A 286 -22.42 23.48 5.65
CA ALA A 286 -23.16 23.67 6.91
C ALA A 286 -23.38 25.15 7.23
N VAL A 287 -22.35 26.00 7.14
CA VAL A 287 -22.51 27.46 7.34
C VAL A 287 -23.49 28.06 6.33
N SER A 288 -23.40 27.65 5.05
CA SER A 288 -24.34 28.10 4.02
C SER A 288 -25.77 27.63 4.29
N ALA A 289 -25.96 26.42 4.83
CA ALA A 289 -27.27 25.89 5.19
C ALA A 289 -27.87 26.66 6.38
N ARG A 290 -27.06 26.96 7.40
CA ARG A 290 -27.47 27.81 8.53
C ARG A 290 -27.85 29.22 8.08
N GLU A 291 -27.06 29.84 7.19
CA GLU A 291 -27.39 31.17 6.65
C GLU A 291 -28.72 31.14 5.89
N ALA A 292 -28.94 30.12 5.06
CA ALA A 292 -30.19 29.93 4.32
C ALA A 292 -31.39 29.74 5.26
N LEU A 293 -31.25 28.92 6.32
CA LEU A 293 -32.28 28.72 7.33
C LEU A 293 -32.64 30.03 8.04
N VAL A 294 -31.63 30.75 8.54
CA VAL A 294 -31.82 32.02 9.25
C VAL A 294 -32.53 33.04 8.35
N ARG A 295 -32.10 33.15 7.08
CA ARG A 295 -32.76 34.02 6.09
C ARG A 295 -34.22 33.62 5.89
N GLN A 296 -34.49 32.35 5.61
CA GLN A 296 -35.85 31.84 5.38
C GLN A 296 -36.78 32.10 6.57
N MET A 297 -36.28 31.91 7.80
CA MET A 297 -37.08 32.11 9.00
C MET A 297 -37.37 33.59 9.26
N PHE A 298 -36.38 34.47 9.08
CA PHE A 298 -36.59 35.90 9.23
C PHE A 298 -37.50 36.49 8.15
N GLU A 299 -37.35 36.07 6.89
CA GLU A 299 -38.24 36.47 5.79
C GLU A 299 -39.69 35.97 6.02
N ALA A 300 -39.86 34.83 6.67
CA ALA A 300 -41.17 34.31 7.09
C ALA A 300 -41.74 35.01 8.35
N GLY A 301 -41.06 36.04 8.87
CA GLY A 301 -41.50 36.80 10.05
C GLY A 301 -41.38 36.05 11.37
N ARG A 302 -40.51 35.03 11.47
CA ARG A 302 -40.28 34.29 12.72
C ARG A 302 -39.49 35.14 13.73
N SER A 303 -39.70 34.84 15.02
CA SER A 303 -39.03 35.55 16.11
C SER A 303 -37.55 35.15 16.22
N ILE A 304 -36.74 36.01 16.83
CA ILE A 304 -35.30 35.74 17.11
C ILE A 304 -35.12 34.43 17.86
N VAL A 305 -35.99 34.16 18.83
CA VAL A 305 -35.95 32.95 19.64
C VAL A 305 -36.26 31.71 18.82
N ASP A 306 -37.30 31.74 17.99
CA ASP A 306 -37.68 30.60 17.17
C ASP A 306 -36.60 30.28 16.15
N THR A 307 -36.03 31.31 15.51
CA THR A 307 -34.89 31.15 14.60
C THR A 307 -33.67 30.59 15.32
N GLY A 308 -33.38 31.08 16.53
CA GLY A 308 -32.25 30.60 17.34
C GLY A 308 -32.39 29.12 17.69
N LEU A 309 -33.58 28.69 18.13
CA LEU A 309 -33.86 27.28 18.42
C LEU A 309 -33.74 26.39 17.17
N ALA A 310 -34.26 26.83 16.03
CA ALA A 310 -34.12 26.07 14.79
C ALA A 310 -32.65 25.92 14.33
N VAL A 311 -31.82 26.93 14.57
CA VAL A 311 -30.37 26.82 14.31
C VAL A 311 -29.71 25.86 15.29
N VAL A 312 -30.11 25.83 16.57
CA VAL A 312 -29.65 24.82 17.53
C VAL A 312 -29.99 23.41 17.05
N ASP A 313 -31.25 23.17 16.69
CA ASP A 313 -31.71 21.86 16.20
C ASP A 313 -30.94 21.42 14.94
N LEU A 314 -30.68 22.35 14.01
CA LEU A 314 -29.87 22.10 12.83
C LEU A 314 -28.42 21.77 13.20
N MET A 315 -27.82 22.51 14.14
CA MET A 315 -26.45 22.26 14.58
C MET A 315 -26.30 20.94 15.36
N ASP A 316 -27.33 20.50 16.07
CA ASP A 316 -27.36 19.20 16.72
C ASP A 316 -27.46 18.08 15.68
N ALA A 317 -28.31 18.23 14.65
CA ALA A 317 -28.35 17.29 13.53
C ALA A 317 -27.01 17.22 12.75
N GLU A 318 -26.33 18.36 12.57
CA GLU A 318 -24.99 18.43 11.97
C GLU A 318 -23.89 17.78 12.84
N GLN A 319 -24.11 17.64 14.15
CA GLN A 319 -23.19 16.89 15.02
C GLN A 319 -23.25 15.39 14.77
N GLU A 320 -24.43 14.89 14.44
CA GLU A 320 -24.71 13.49 14.18
C GLU A 320 -24.59 13.11 12.69
N ASP A 321 -24.18 14.07 11.84
CA ASP A 321 -24.01 13.86 10.41
C ASP A 321 -23.00 12.71 10.12
N PRO A 322 -23.43 11.65 9.41
CA PRO A 322 -22.60 10.48 9.18
C PRO A 322 -21.38 10.77 8.30
N GLU A 323 -21.47 11.72 7.35
CA GLU A 323 -20.34 12.11 6.50
C GLU A 323 -19.28 12.81 7.33
N ARG A 324 -19.69 13.72 8.23
CA ARG A 324 -18.78 14.37 9.17
C ARG A 324 -18.08 13.33 10.05
N VAL A 325 -18.83 12.43 10.69
CA VAL A 325 -18.28 11.40 11.58
C VAL A 325 -17.28 10.53 10.83
N GLN A 326 -17.65 10.04 9.65
CA GLN A 326 -16.77 9.24 8.79
C GLN A 326 -15.44 9.94 8.49
N TRP A 327 -15.46 11.23 8.12
CA TRP A 327 -14.23 11.95 7.83
C TRP A 327 -13.41 12.29 9.07
N GLN A 328 -14.04 12.46 10.23
CA GLN A 328 -13.34 12.60 11.51
C GLN A 328 -12.61 11.31 11.88
N GLU A 329 -13.30 10.17 11.81
CA GLU A 329 -12.72 8.84 12.04
C GLU A 329 -11.56 8.57 11.08
N SER A 330 -11.75 8.85 9.78
CA SER A 330 -10.71 8.70 8.76
C SER A 330 -9.46 9.54 9.08
N ARG A 331 -9.64 10.82 9.46
CA ARG A 331 -8.54 11.70 9.87
C ARG A 331 -7.77 11.13 11.05
N ASP A 332 -8.49 10.67 12.06
CA ASP A 332 -7.90 10.23 13.32
C ASP A 332 -7.23 8.85 13.17
N ALA A 333 -7.79 7.96 12.34
CA ALA A 333 -7.13 6.74 11.89
C ALA A 333 -5.80 7.05 11.15
N HIS A 334 -5.80 7.98 10.19
CA HIS A 334 -4.57 8.34 9.49
C HIS A 334 -3.54 9.05 10.40
N ARG A 335 -3.97 9.80 11.43
CA ARG A 335 -3.08 10.33 12.47
C ARG A 335 -2.48 9.23 13.33
N ALA A 336 -3.23 8.18 13.64
CA ALA A 336 -2.72 7.01 14.35
C ALA A 336 -1.66 6.28 13.51
N VAL A 337 -1.95 6.02 12.24
CA VAL A 337 -0.98 5.44 11.28
C VAL A 337 0.27 6.32 11.21
N ARG A 338 0.13 7.65 11.09
CA ARG A 338 1.29 8.54 11.05
C ARG A 338 2.19 8.37 12.27
N ARG A 339 1.61 8.39 13.48
CA ARG A 339 2.35 8.24 14.74
C ARG A 339 3.06 6.88 14.82
N GLU A 340 2.34 5.79 14.55
CA GLU A 340 2.90 4.43 14.55
C GLU A 340 4.12 4.31 13.64
N TRP A 341 4.02 4.84 12.41
CA TRP A 341 5.09 4.73 11.42
C TRP A 341 6.22 5.74 11.62
N GLU A 342 5.98 6.87 12.31
CA GLU A 342 7.05 7.75 12.80
C GLU A 342 7.87 7.03 13.88
N THR A 343 7.20 6.42 14.87
CA THR A 343 7.86 5.63 15.93
C THR A 343 8.66 4.47 15.36
N ARG A 344 8.07 3.64 14.49
CA ARG A 344 8.80 2.51 13.86
C ARG A 344 10.01 2.96 13.05
N LYS A 345 9.91 4.10 12.37
CA LYS A 345 11.03 4.65 11.60
C LYS A 345 12.18 5.03 12.53
N GLU A 346 11.90 5.63 13.68
CA GLU A 346 12.90 5.99 14.69
C GLU A 346 13.53 4.74 15.32
N GLU A 347 12.72 3.74 15.71
CA GLU A 347 13.20 2.45 16.22
C GLU A 347 14.15 1.76 15.24
N TRP A 348 13.77 1.64 13.98
CA TRP A 348 14.61 1.05 12.95
C TRP A 348 15.83 1.90 12.59
N ALA A 349 15.76 3.23 12.72
CA ALA A 349 16.94 4.06 12.54
C ALA A 349 17.96 3.81 13.66
N SER A 350 17.50 3.71 14.92
CA SER A 350 18.36 3.42 16.08
C SER A 350 19.00 2.03 16.01
N GLU A 351 18.23 1.00 15.60
CA GLU A 351 18.71 -0.38 15.48
C GLU A 351 19.89 -0.52 14.48
N TYR A 352 19.89 0.25 13.40
CA TYR A 352 20.86 0.10 12.30
C TYR A 352 21.95 1.17 12.26
N LEU A 353 21.69 2.38 12.78
CA LEU A 353 22.66 3.49 12.76
C LEU A 353 23.39 3.68 14.11
N GLY A 354 22.95 2.98 15.15
CA GLY A 354 23.41 3.22 16.52
C GLY A 354 22.73 4.45 17.15
N PRO A 355 22.94 4.66 18.46
CA PRO A 355 22.38 5.80 19.20
C PRO A 355 22.94 7.16 18.77
#